data_AF-A0A7H8IZV7-F1
#
_entry.id   AF-A0A7H8IZV7-F1
#
_cell.length_a   1.000
_cell.length_b   1.000
_cell.length_c   1.000
_cell.angle_alpha   90.00
_cell.angle_beta   90.00
_cell.angle_gamma   90.00
#
_symmetry.space_group_name_H-M   'P 1'
#
loop_
_entity.id
_entity.type
_entity.pdbx_description
1 polymer ?
#
loop_
_entity_poly.entity_id
_entity_poly.type
_entity_poly.pdbx_seq_one_letter_code
_entity_poly.pdbx_strand_id
1 'polypeptide(L)'
;MPFSEFFANLIAEHATDPPAPEPVPPPAVTVELVPVDPDVPSAHVAYAFNPHEGARSQANYHLRLDQDLNAGRLVRKRGDALCKPQAKFWGLEPTRPADRRAPSCPTCIERAERYGITVRQAA
;
A
#
# COMPACT_ATOMS: atom_id res chain seq x y z
N MET A 1 45.59 -17.27 -71.52
CA MET A 1 44.44 -16.97 -72.40
C MET A 1 43.29 -17.89 -71.99
N PRO A 2 42.04 -17.41 -71.99
CA PRO A 2 41.30 -17.16 -70.75
C PRO A 2 40.20 -18.21 -70.47
N PHE A 3 39.95 -18.48 -69.18
CA PHE A 3 38.78 -19.23 -68.72
C PHE A 3 37.72 -18.26 -68.21
N SER A 4 36.67 -18.21 -69.01
CA SER A 4 35.39 -17.54 -68.90
C SER A 4 34.65 -17.85 -67.59
N GLU A 5 34.00 -16.81 -67.05
CA GLU A 5 32.63 -16.80 -66.53
C GLU A 5 32.15 -17.98 -65.67
N PHE A 6 32.10 -17.83 -64.33
CA PHE A 6 31.25 -18.73 -63.53
C PHE A 6 30.71 -18.20 -62.18
N PHE A 7 30.81 -16.92 -61.84
CA PHE A 7 30.20 -16.43 -60.58
C PHE A 7 29.20 -15.31 -60.82
N ALA A 8 28.15 -15.65 -61.58
CA ALA A 8 26.84 -15.04 -61.44
C ALA A 8 26.01 -15.86 -60.45
N ASN A 9 25.26 -15.17 -59.58
CA ASN A 9 24.25 -15.70 -58.64
C ASN A 9 24.73 -16.47 -57.40
N LEU A 10 25.01 -15.74 -56.31
CA LEU A 10 24.62 -16.18 -54.95
C LEU A 10 24.60 -15.03 -53.92
N ILE A 11 23.83 -13.97 -54.16
CA ILE A 11 23.40 -13.05 -53.08
C ILE A 11 21.90 -12.82 -53.26
N ALA A 12 21.15 -13.87 -53.00
CA ALA A 12 19.71 -13.79 -52.84
C ALA A 12 19.43 -13.91 -51.34
N GLU A 13 18.60 -13.00 -50.84
CA GLU A 13 17.76 -13.17 -49.65
C GLU A 13 18.41 -12.94 -48.28
N HIS A 14 18.85 -11.71 -48.03
CA HIS A 14 18.62 -11.11 -46.70
C HIS A 14 17.38 -10.21 -46.79
N ALA A 15 16.21 -10.85 -46.75
CA ALA A 15 14.96 -10.16 -46.46
C ALA A 15 15.07 -9.63 -45.02
N THR A 16 15.26 -8.31 -44.89
CA THR A 16 15.10 -7.59 -43.63
C THR A 16 13.67 -7.80 -43.14
N ASP A 17 13.52 -8.67 -42.15
CA ASP A 17 12.29 -8.82 -41.38
C ASP A 17 11.94 -7.44 -40.78
N PRO A 18 10.74 -6.88 -41.02
CA PRO A 18 10.36 -5.66 -40.36
C PRO A 18 10.34 -5.88 -38.83
N PRO A 19 10.82 -4.92 -38.02
CA PRO A 19 10.81 -5.08 -36.58
C PRO A 19 9.37 -5.31 -36.10
N ALA A 20 9.20 -6.33 -35.25
CA ALA A 20 7.92 -6.64 -34.62
C ALA A 20 7.32 -5.36 -33.99
N PRO A 21 6.01 -5.11 -34.12
CA PRO A 21 5.39 -3.95 -33.52
C PRO A 21 5.61 -4.00 -32.00
N GLU A 22 6.19 -2.93 -31.46
CA GLU A 22 6.40 -2.80 -30.02
C GLU A 22 5.06 -2.99 -29.28
N PRO A 23 5.04 -3.72 -28.16
CA PRO A 23 3.83 -3.90 -27.38
C PRO A 23 3.38 -2.55 -26.85
N VAL A 24 2.23 -2.08 -27.35
CA VAL A 24 1.57 -0.86 -26.87
C VAL A 24 1.37 -1.02 -25.35
N PRO A 25 1.89 -0.11 -24.52
CA PRO A 25 1.66 -0.18 -23.08
C PRO A 25 0.15 -0.07 -22.82
N PRO A 26 -0.41 -0.87 -21.89
CA PRO A 26 -1.82 -0.73 -21.53
C PRO A 26 -2.06 0.71 -21.08
N PRO A 27 -3.22 1.30 -21.39
CA PRO A 27 -3.53 2.66 -20.97
C PRO A 27 -3.36 2.74 -19.45
N ALA A 28 -2.64 3.76 -18.99
CA ALA A 28 -2.49 4.04 -17.58
C ALA A 28 -3.88 4.12 -16.94
N VAL A 29 -4.27 3.08 -16.21
CA VAL A 29 -5.49 3.08 -15.43
C VAL A 29 -5.22 4.03 -14.29
N THR A 30 -5.60 5.29 -14.48
CA THR A 30 -5.66 6.28 -13.42
C THR A 30 -6.69 5.75 -12.43
N VAL A 31 -6.21 5.10 -11.37
CA VAL A 31 -7.04 4.76 -10.22
C VAL A 31 -7.44 6.10 -9.61
N GLU A 32 -8.61 6.59 -9.99
CA GLU A 32 -9.22 7.76 -9.40
C GLU A 32 -9.44 7.43 -7.91
N LEU A 33 -8.55 7.93 -7.06
CA LEU A 33 -8.66 7.77 -5.62
C LEU A 33 -9.99 8.41 -5.21
N VAL A 34 -10.95 7.58 -4.81
CA VAL A 34 -12.26 8.04 -4.34
C VAL A 34 -12.04 9.16 -3.33
N PRO A 35 -12.62 10.36 -3.55
CA PRO A 35 -12.41 11.49 -2.65
C PRO A 35 -12.87 11.09 -1.25
N VAL A 36 -11.92 11.17 -0.33
CA VAL A 36 -12.14 10.92 1.09
C VAL A 36 -13.11 11.96 1.59
N ASP A 37 -14.30 11.52 2.00
CA ASP A 37 -15.18 12.38 2.77
C ASP A 37 -14.44 12.80 4.06
N PRO A 38 -14.08 14.09 4.23
CA PRO A 38 -13.31 14.53 5.38
C PRO A 38 -14.08 14.38 6.69
N ASP A 39 -15.41 14.24 6.62
CA ASP A 39 -16.28 14.10 7.77
C ASP A 39 -16.36 12.65 8.29
N VAL A 40 -15.93 11.67 7.48
CA VAL A 40 -15.90 10.26 7.90
C VAL A 40 -14.52 9.93 8.48
N PRO A 41 -14.42 9.67 9.81
CA PRO A 41 -13.15 9.32 10.43
C PRO A 41 -12.58 8.03 9.84
N SER A 42 -11.30 8.07 9.46
CA SER A 42 -10.58 6.94 8.89
C SER A 42 -9.34 6.56 9.70
N ALA A 43 -8.97 5.29 9.64
CA ALA A 43 -7.81 4.73 10.31
C ALA A 43 -7.16 3.62 9.48
N HIS A 44 -5.84 3.47 9.55
CA HIS A 44 -5.10 2.37 8.95
C HIS A 44 -4.51 1.43 9.99
N VAL A 45 -4.17 0.21 9.55
CA VAL A 45 -3.52 -0.78 10.42
C VAL A 45 -2.05 -0.42 10.62
N ALA A 46 -1.64 -0.36 11.88
CA ALA A 46 -0.28 -0.06 12.31
C ALA A 46 0.20 -1.10 13.31
N TYR A 47 1.49 -1.42 13.28
CA TYR A 47 2.09 -2.40 14.18
C TYR A 47 2.79 -1.70 15.35
N ALA A 48 2.53 -2.15 16.57
CA ALA A 48 3.13 -1.57 17.76
C ALA A 48 3.32 -2.58 18.89
N PHE A 49 4.33 -2.31 19.72
CA PHE A 49 4.56 -3.00 20.99
C PHE A 49 3.98 -2.17 22.15
N ASN A 50 3.39 -2.85 23.14
CA ASN A 50 2.86 -2.23 24.37
C ASN A 50 3.13 -3.14 25.58
N PRO A 51 3.60 -2.61 26.74
CA PRO A 51 4.01 -1.21 27.02
C PRO A 51 5.35 -0.80 26.39
N HIS A 52 5.66 0.50 26.46
CA HIS A 52 6.88 1.13 25.94
C HIS A 52 8.18 0.66 26.64
N GLU A 53 8.11 -0.08 27.76
CA GLU A 53 9.28 -0.62 28.46
C GLU A 53 8.96 -1.89 29.27
N GLY A 54 9.87 -2.87 29.23
CA GLY A 54 9.92 -4.02 30.15
C GLY A 54 9.36 -5.36 29.63
N ALA A 55 10.23 -6.38 29.65
CA ALA A 55 10.15 -7.86 29.53
C ALA A 55 8.91 -8.65 29.04
N ARG A 56 7.75 -8.03 28.78
CA ARG A 56 6.54 -8.69 28.25
C ARG A 56 5.79 -7.79 27.28
N SER A 57 6.51 -7.11 26.41
CA SER A 57 5.91 -6.30 25.35
C SER A 57 5.09 -7.20 24.41
N GLN A 58 3.77 -7.07 24.45
CA GLN A 58 2.90 -7.76 23.49
C GLN A 58 2.77 -6.89 22.26
N ALA A 59 3.11 -7.46 21.11
CA ALA A 59 2.98 -6.78 19.83
C ALA A 59 1.61 -7.08 19.24
N ASN A 60 0.92 -6.04 18.77
CA ASN A 60 -0.40 -6.15 18.17
C ASN A 60 -0.57 -5.20 17.00
N TYR A 61 -1.56 -5.49 16.16
CA TYR A 61 -2.02 -4.61 15.09
C TYR A 61 -3.12 -3.69 15.62
N HIS A 62 -2.85 -2.40 15.57
CA HIS A 62 -3.71 -1.33 16.06
C HIS A 62 -4.27 -0.51 14.90
N LEU A 63 -5.38 0.18 15.15
CA LEU A 63 -5.95 1.15 14.21
C LEU A 63 -5.44 2.54 14.54
N ARG A 64 -4.56 3.07 13.69
CA ARG A 64 -3.96 4.41 13.77
C ARG A 64 -4.79 5.39 12.96
N LEU A 65 -5.15 6.51 13.56
CA LEU A 65 -6.02 7.49 12.94
C LEU A 65 -5.30 8.31 11.85
N ASP A 66 -5.99 8.53 10.74
CA ASP A 66 -5.54 9.37 9.63
C ASP A 66 -5.84 10.86 9.86
N GLN A 67 -6.77 11.15 10.77
CA GLN A 67 -7.25 12.49 11.12
C GLN A 67 -7.55 12.61 12.62
N ASP A 68 -7.71 13.85 13.10
CA ASP A 68 -8.17 14.10 14.46
C ASP A 68 -9.59 13.53 14.63
N LEU A 69 -9.84 12.84 15.75
CA LEU A 69 -11.14 12.28 16.10
C LEU A 69 -11.68 12.98 17.34
N ASN A 70 -12.87 13.56 17.21
CA ASN A 70 -13.63 14.10 18.33
C ASN A 70 -15.03 13.47 18.34
N ALA A 71 -15.17 12.36 19.06
CA ALA A 71 -16.42 11.61 19.15
C ALA A 71 -16.87 11.51 20.63
N GLY A 72 -17.56 12.56 21.08
CA GLY A 72 -18.03 12.67 22.47
C GLY A 72 -16.88 12.75 23.47
N ARG A 73 -16.73 11.74 24.32
CA ARG A 73 -15.62 11.68 25.30
C ARG A 73 -14.32 11.15 24.69
N LEU A 74 -14.37 10.55 23.50
CA LEU A 74 -13.18 10.04 22.83
C LEU A 74 -12.57 11.16 21.97
N VAL A 75 -11.48 11.73 22.47
CA VAL A 75 -10.66 12.70 21.74
C VAL A 75 -9.31 12.05 21.42
N ARG A 76 -8.93 12.05 20.15
CA ARG A 76 -7.65 11.52 19.65
C ARG A 76 -7.10 12.41 18.56
N LYS A 77 -5.78 12.50 18.49
CA LYS A 77 -5.07 13.21 17.43
C LYS A 77 -4.76 12.29 16.26
N ARG A 78 -4.59 12.87 15.08
CA ARG A 78 -4.00 12.18 13.94
C ARG A 78 -2.71 11.48 14.39
N GLY A 79 -2.57 10.21 14.02
CA GLY A 79 -1.44 9.38 14.38
C GLY A 79 -1.56 8.64 15.72
N ASP A 80 -2.55 8.95 16.55
CA ASP A 80 -2.89 8.13 17.72
C ASP A 80 -3.55 6.81 17.29
N ALA A 81 -3.44 5.79 18.14
CA ALA A 81 -4.29 4.61 18.01
C ALA A 81 -5.68 4.89 18.61
N LEU A 82 -6.72 4.22 18.07
CA LEU A 82 -8.06 4.29 18.64
C LEU A 82 -8.09 3.89 20.12
N CYS A 83 -7.27 2.93 20.55
CA CYS A 83 -7.27 2.46 21.93
C CYS A 83 -6.53 3.41 22.89
N LYS A 84 -5.36 3.95 22.49
CA LYS A 84 -4.47 4.76 23.36
C LYS A 84 -3.69 5.81 22.54
N PRO A 85 -3.17 6.88 23.19
CA PRO A 85 -2.29 7.84 22.53
C PRO A 85 -1.00 7.21 21.99
N GLN A 86 -0.43 7.77 20.93
CA GLN A 86 0.82 7.29 20.31
C GLN A 86 1.97 7.15 21.31
N ALA A 87 2.10 8.10 22.25
CA ALA A 87 3.14 8.10 23.28
C ALA A 87 3.10 6.88 24.25
N LYS A 88 2.07 6.03 24.18
CA LYS A 88 1.96 4.80 24.97
C LYS A 88 2.43 3.55 24.23
N PHE A 89 2.94 3.70 23.01
CA PHE A 89 3.43 2.61 22.16
C PHE A 89 4.91 2.77 21.87
N TRP A 90 5.61 1.64 21.75
CA TRP A 90 6.86 1.59 21.00
C TRP A 90 6.50 1.19 19.56
N GLY A 91 6.71 2.09 18.60
CA GLY A 91 6.31 1.91 17.20
C GLY A 91 4.99 2.62 16.90
N LEU A 92 4.04 1.91 16.29
CA LEU A 92 2.81 2.44 15.66
C LEU A 92 3.05 3.02 14.26
N GLU A 93 3.94 2.40 13.51
CA GLU A 93 4.13 2.71 12.10
C GLU A 93 3.13 1.95 11.22
N PRO A 94 2.71 2.53 10.07
CA PRO A 94 1.85 1.84 9.11
C PRO A 94 2.51 0.54 8.65
N THR A 95 1.72 -0.51 8.47
CA THR A 95 2.22 -1.74 7.85
C THR A 95 2.54 -1.50 6.37
N ARG A 96 3.49 -2.24 5.80
CA ARG A 96 3.75 -2.15 4.36
C ARG A 96 2.51 -2.62 3.56
N PRO A 97 2.27 -2.10 2.34
CA PRO A 97 1.11 -2.48 1.52
C PRO A 97 1.05 -3.99 1.21
N ALA A 98 2.22 -4.63 1.09
CA ALA A 98 2.34 -6.07 0.89
C ALA A 98 1.84 -6.88 2.10
N ASP A 99 1.85 -6.30 3.29
CA ASP A 99 1.48 -6.94 4.55
C ASP A 99 0.05 -6.56 4.94
N ARG A 100 -0.92 -6.97 4.12
CA ARG A 100 -2.36 -6.83 4.43
C ARG A 100 -2.69 -7.62 5.70
N ARG A 101 -2.73 -6.92 6.84
CA ARG A 101 -3.04 -7.48 8.15
C ARG A 101 -4.35 -6.91 8.67
N ALA A 102 -5.15 -7.74 9.32
CA ALA A 102 -6.31 -7.29 10.08
C ALA A 102 -5.86 -6.70 11.43
N PRO A 103 -6.59 -5.71 11.99
CA PRO A 103 -6.33 -5.24 13.34
C PRO A 103 -6.56 -6.39 14.34
N SER A 104 -5.65 -6.54 15.33
CA SER A 104 -5.74 -7.59 16.36
C SER A 104 -6.09 -7.03 17.74
N CYS A 105 -6.01 -5.71 17.94
CA CYS A 105 -6.35 -5.08 19.22
C CYS A 105 -7.88 -5.02 19.43
N PRO A 106 -8.44 -5.72 20.43
CA PRO A 106 -9.90 -5.78 20.63
C PRO A 106 -10.53 -4.39 20.86
N THR A 107 -9.86 -3.53 21.64
CA THR A 107 -10.33 -2.15 21.89
C THR A 107 -10.31 -1.29 20.63
N CYS A 108 -9.40 -1.53 19.69
CA CYS A 108 -9.42 -0.83 18.41
C CYS A 108 -10.62 -1.27 17.57
N ILE A 109 -10.89 -2.58 17.51
CA ILE A 109 -12.03 -3.15 16.77
C ILE A 109 -13.35 -2.61 17.33
N GLU A 110 -13.57 -2.73 18.64
CA GLU A 110 -14.78 -2.27 19.33
C GLU A 110 -15.03 -0.76 19.10
N ARG A 111 -13.98 0.06 19.18
CA ARG A 111 -14.11 1.51 18.95
C ARG A 111 -14.35 1.84 17.49
N ALA A 112 -13.75 1.12 16.56
CA ALA A 112 -14.00 1.33 15.14
C ALA A 112 -15.47 1.10 14.80
N GLU A 113 -16.04 0.01 15.30
CA GLU A 113 -17.47 -0.31 15.15
C GLU A 113 -18.35 0.74 15.84
N ARG A 114 -18.05 1.08 17.10
CA ARG A 114 -18.86 2.04 17.88
C ARG A 114 -18.92 3.44 17.26
N TYR A 115 -17.82 3.90 16.67
CA TYR A 115 -17.69 5.26 16.16
C TYR A 115 -17.75 5.34 14.63
N GLY A 116 -18.06 4.24 13.94
CA GLY A 116 -18.17 4.21 12.48
C GLY A 116 -16.87 4.57 11.76
N ILE A 117 -15.73 4.15 12.31
CA ILE A 117 -14.41 4.46 11.74
C ILE A 117 -14.17 3.60 10.49
N THR A 118 -13.89 4.24 9.36
CA THR A 118 -13.52 3.54 8.12
C THR A 118 -12.10 2.99 8.23
N VAL A 119 -11.97 1.67 8.23
CA VAL A 119 -10.66 1.01 8.27
C VAL A 119 -10.08 0.89 6.87
N ARG A 120 -8.93 1.54 6.65
CA ARG A 120 -8.16 1.51 5.42
C ARG A 120 -7.00 0.53 5.55
N GLN A 121 -6.63 -0.06 4.42
CA GLN A 121 -5.34 -0.72 4.32
C GLN A 121 -4.25 0.35 4.23
N ALA A 122 -3.10 0.10 4.85
CA ALA A 122 -1.96 0.99 4.72
C ALA A 122 -1.51 1.05 3.25
N ALA A 123 -1.37 2.28 2.74
CA ALA A 123 -0.98 2.59 1.35
C ALA A 123 0.53 2.52 1.14
#